data_AF-A0A8T5LSS9-F1
#
_entry.id   AF-A0A8T5LSS9-F1
#
_cell.length_a   1.000
_cell.length_b   1.000
_cell.length_c   1.000
_cell.angle_alpha   90.00
_cell.angle_beta   90.00
_cell.angle_gamma   90.00
#
_symmetry.space_group_name_H-M   'P 1'
#
loop_
_entity.id
_entity.type
_entity.pdbx_description
1 polymer ?
#
loop_
_entity_poly.entity_id
_entity_poly.type
_entity_poly.pdbx_seq_one_letter_code
_entity_poly.pdbx_strand_id
1 'polypeptide(L)'
;MVTVAHLVKGMIKDKPFLQEALGKKLIAYGNLAEQFHDHIENELGKKVKHSAIVMALRRYADELNDTINDVKPLDFNCEINLKTNLCAINIIKS
;
A
#
# COMPACT_ATOMS: atom_id res chain seq x y z
N MET A 1 11.89 18.75 0.25
CA MET A 1 10.58 19.44 0.32
C MET A 1 9.50 18.39 0.44
N VAL A 2 8.63 18.49 1.44
CA VAL A 2 7.50 17.54 1.61
C VAL A 2 6.48 17.79 0.49
N THR A 3 6.08 16.73 -0.20
CA THR A 3 5.11 16.78 -1.31
C THR A 3 3.99 15.77 -1.07
N VAL A 4 2.86 15.94 -1.76
CA VAL A 4 1.73 15.00 -1.72
C VAL A 4 2.20 13.57 -2.02
N ALA A 5 3.05 13.40 -3.03
CA ALA A 5 3.58 12.09 -3.38
C ALA A 5 4.48 11.49 -2.28
N HIS A 6 5.27 12.31 -1.60
CA HIS A 6 6.11 11.85 -0.49
C HIS A 6 5.24 11.35 0.68
N LEU A 7 4.20 12.11 1.05
CA LEU A 7 3.28 11.75 2.13
C LEU A 7 2.47 10.50 1.80
N VAL A 8 1.90 10.41 0.59
CA VAL A 8 1.17 9.22 0.12
C VAL A 8 2.06 7.98 0.16
N LYS A 9 3.30 8.09 -0.33
CA LYS A 9 4.26 6.97 -0.28
C LYS A 9 4.57 6.58 1.16
N GLY A 10 4.77 7.54 2.06
CA GLY A 10 4.98 7.29 3.49
C GLY A 10 3.81 6.53 4.14
N MET A 11 2.58 6.97 3.91
CA MET A 11 1.38 6.35 4.50
C MET A 11 1.15 4.89 4.06
N ILE A 12 1.60 4.54 2.85
CA ILE A 12 1.43 3.20 2.28
C ILE A 12 2.64 2.31 2.57
N LYS A 13 3.84 2.90 2.72
CA LYS A 13 5.11 2.15 2.88
C LYS A 13 5.07 1.13 4.01
N ASP A 14 4.44 1.48 5.13
CA ASP A 14 4.39 0.64 6.32
C ASP A 14 3.18 -0.33 6.33
N LYS A 15 2.43 -0.40 5.23
CA LYS A 15 1.20 -1.20 5.11
C LYS A 15 1.31 -2.17 3.91
N PRO A 16 1.89 -3.37 4.11
CA PRO A 16 2.12 -4.34 3.03
C PRO A 16 0.84 -4.74 2.29
N PHE A 17 -0.26 -4.96 3.02
CA PHE A 17 -1.57 -5.28 2.43
C PHE A 17 -2.05 -4.19 1.47
N LEU A 18 -1.76 -2.92 1.79
CA LEU A 18 -2.17 -1.77 1.01
C LEU A 18 -1.30 -1.63 -0.24
N GLN A 19 0.01 -1.88 -0.12
CA GLN A 19 0.94 -1.95 -1.25
C GLN A 19 0.52 -3.02 -2.26
N GLU A 20 0.24 -4.23 -1.78
CA GLU A 20 -0.17 -5.34 -2.63
C GLU A 20 -1.51 -5.05 -3.32
N ALA A 21 -2.48 -4.55 -2.57
CA ALA A 21 -3.80 -4.23 -3.11
C ALA A 21 -3.76 -3.03 -4.10
N LEU A 22 -2.88 -2.05 -3.89
CA LEU A 22 -2.64 -0.97 -4.86
C LEU A 22 -1.95 -1.49 -6.11
N GLY A 23 -0.89 -2.30 -5.98
CA GLY A 23 -0.20 -2.92 -7.10
C GLY A 23 -1.17 -3.72 -7.95
N LYS A 24 -1.94 -4.63 -7.33
CA LYS A 24 -2.96 -5.44 -8.02
C LYS A 24 -4.21 -4.65 -8.48
N LYS A 25 -4.25 -3.33 -8.30
CA LYS A 25 -5.38 -2.45 -8.68
C LYS A 25 -6.74 -2.88 -8.09
N LEU A 26 -6.71 -3.39 -6.86
CA LEU A 26 -7.89 -3.89 -6.14
C LEU A 26 -8.64 -2.78 -5.38
N ILE A 27 -8.01 -1.60 -5.23
CA ILE A 27 -8.55 -0.48 -4.46
C ILE A 27 -8.94 0.66 -5.39
N ALA A 28 -10.10 1.29 -5.13
CA ALA A 28 -10.48 2.54 -5.76
C ALA A 28 -9.66 3.72 -5.21
N TYR A 29 -8.84 4.34 -6.05
CA TYR A 29 -7.98 5.46 -5.65
C TYR A 29 -8.75 6.67 -5.10
N GLY A 30 -9.96 6.91 -5.58
CA GLY A 30 -10.80 8.03 -5.09
C GLY A 30 -11.16 7.88 -3.62
N ASN A 31 -11.64 6.70 -3.23
CA ASN A 31 -12.02 6.40 -1.84
C ASN A 31 -10.80 6.46 -0.91
N LEU A 32 -9.65 5.94 -1.36
CA LEU A 32 -8.42 6.01 -0.58
C LEU A 32 -7.89 7.46 -0.46
N ALA A 33 -8.05 8.27 -1.52
CA ALA A 33 -7.67 9.67 -1.50
C ALA A 33 -8.50 10.48 -0.50
N GLU A 34 -9.80 10.20 -0.35
CA GLU A 34 -10.65 10.83 0.66
C GLU A 34 -10.16 10.51 2.07
N GLN A 35 -9.83 9.25 2.36
CA GLN A 35 -9.31 8.86 3.67
C GLN A 35 -7.97 9.51 4.03
N PHE A 36 -7.14 9.82 3.02
CA PHE A 36 -5.83 10.44 3.23
C PHE A 36 -5.89 11.97 3.21
N HIS A 37 -6.99 12.56 2.75
CA HIS A 37 -7.09 13.99 2.44
C HIS A 37 -6.78 14.87 3.65
N ASP A 38 -7.50 14.67 4.76
CA ASP A 38 -7.31 15.46 5.99
C ASP A 38 -5.89 15.38 6.53
N HIS A 39 -5.31 14.18 6.56
CA HIS A 39 -3.95 13.99 7.04
C HIS A 39 -2.92 14.70 6.14
N ILE A 40 -3.10 14.63 4.81
CA ILE A 40 -2.23 15.30 3.85
C ILE A 40 -2.31 16.82 3.97
N GLU A 41 -3.52 17.40 4.12
CA GLU A 41 -3.67 18.84 4.30
C GLU A 41 -3.06 19.33 5.61
N ASN A 42 -3.22 18.57 6.70
CA ASN A 42 -2.65 18.89 8.00
C ASN A 42 -1.11 18.90 7.95
N GLU A 43 -0.48 17.90 7.34
CA GLU A 43 0.98 17.81 7.21
C GLU A 43 1.57 18.87 6.27
N LEU A 44 0.86 19.25 5.20
CA LEU A 44 1.32 20.26 4.24
C LEU A 44 0.98 21.70 4.68
N GLY A 45 0.08 21.89 5.65
CA GLY A 45 -0.40 23.19 6.12
C GLY A 45 -1.14 23.99 5.04
N LYS A 46 -1.67 23.33 4.01
CA LYS A 46 -2.38 23.98 2.90
C LYS A 46 -3.40 23.05 2.27
N LYS A 47 -4.38 23.65 1.60
CA LYS A 47 -5.38 22.90 0.83
C LYS A 47 -4.75 22.14 -0.33
N VAL A 48 -5.18 20.90 -0.52
CA VAL A 48 -4.72 20.01 -1.57
C VAL A 48 -5.91 19.56 -2.41
N LYS A 49 -5.76 19.63 -3.74
CA LYS A 49 -6.77 19.11 -4.66
C LYS A 49 -6.84 17.59 -4.52
N HIS A 50 -8.05 17.04 -4.36
CA HIS A 50 -8.29 15.60 -4.34
C HIS A 50 -7.65 14.88 -5.53
N SER A 51 -7.75 15.46 -6.73
CA SER A 51 -7.12 14.93 -7.95
C SER A 51 -5.60 14.79 -7.86
N ALA A 52 -4.92 15.63 -7.08
CA ALA A 52 -3.47 15.52 -6.86
C ALA A 52 -3.12 14.29 -6.00
N ILE A 53 -3.96 13.95 -5.03
CA ILE A 53 -3.80 12.75 -4.19
C ILE A 53 -4.08 11.49 -5.02
N VAL A 54 -5.16 11.50 -5.80
CA VAL A 54 -5.48 10.39 -6.73
C VAL A 54 -4.35 10.16 -7.72
N MET A 55 -3.75 11.22 -8.27
CA MET A 55 -2.62 11.12 -9.18
C MET A 55 -1.37 10.55 -8.49
N ALA A 56 -1.10 10.97 -7.24
CA ALA A 56 0.00 10.43 -6.45
C ALA A 56 -0.19 8.93 -6.14
N LEU A 57 -1.42 8.51 -5.79
CA LEU A 57 -1.77 7.11 -5.56
C LEU A 57 -1.59 6.27 -6.83
N ARG A 58 -2.13 6.72 -7.96
CA ARG A 58 -2.01 6.03 -9.24
C ARG A 58 -0.55 5.84 -9.65
N ARG A 59 0.24 6.91 -9.56
CA ARG A 59 1.67 6.85 -9.90
C ARG A 59 2.42 5.86 -9.02
N TYR A 60 2.10 5.83 -7.72
CA TYR A 60 2.73 4.88 -6.81
C TYR A 60 2.27 3.43 -7.05
N ALA A 61 1.02 3.22 -7.44
CA ALA A 61 0.52 1.91 -7.86
C ALA A 61 1.27 1.35 -9.08
N ASP A 62 1.59 2.21 -10.04
CA ASP A 62 2.38 1.84 -11.21
C ASP A 62 3.83 1.48 -10.81
N GLU A 63 4.48 2.27 -9.93
CA GLU A 63 5.81 1.93 -9.37
C GLU A 63 5.82 0.56 -8.63
N LEU A 64 4.75 0.25 -7.90
CA LEU A 64 4.62 -1.01 -7.17
C LEU A 64 4.42 -2.22 -8.09
N ASN A 65 3.68 -2.05 -9.19
CA ASN A 65 3.47 -3.12 -10.17
C ASN A 65 4.79 -3.60 -10.78
N ASP A 66 5.65 -2.67 -11.15
CA ASP A 66 6.97 -3.00 -11.71
C ASP A 66 7.80 -3.81 -10.71
N THR A 67 7.69 -3.50 -9.42
CA THR A 67 8.42 -4.21 -8.36
C THR A 67 7.87 -5.61 -8.10
N ILE A 68 6.53 -5.78 -8.09
CA ILE A 68 5.88 -7.07 -7.77
C ILE A 68 6.17 -8.12 -8.85
N ASN A 69 6.26 -7.72 -10.11
CA ASN A 69 6.55 -8.64 -11.22
C ASN A 69 7.97 -9.23 -11.16
N ASP A 70 8.90 -8.60 -10.43
CA ASP A 70 10.29 -9.05 -10.28
C ASP A 70 10.51 -9.99 -9.08
N VAL A 71 9.49 -10.18 -8.22
CA VAL A 71 9.64 -11.03 -7.03
C VAL A 71 9.55 -12.51 -7.42
N LYS A 72 10.64 -13.24 -7.22
CA LYS A 72 10.64 -14.70 -7.36
C LYS A 72 9.61 -15.32 -6.40
N PRO A 73 8.77 -16.26 -6.85
CA PRO A 73 7.85 -16.96 -5.97
C PRO A 73 8.64 -17.67 -4.85
N LEU A 74 8.07 -17.66 -3.65
CA LEU A 74 8.62 -18.35 -2.49
C LEU A 74 8.60 -19.86 -2.77
N ASP A 75 9.77 -20.50 -2.76
CA ASP A 75 9.94 -21.93 -3.10
C ASP A 75 9.79 -22.86 -1.88
N PHE A 76 8.90 -22.52 -0.95
CA PHE A 76 8.64 -23.32 0.24
C PHE A 76 7.16 -23.38 0.57
N ASN A 77 6.72 -24.58 0.96
CA ASN A 77 5.35 -24.83 1.37
C ASN A 77 5.11 -24.29 2.79
N CYS A 78 4.11 -23.42 2.93
CA CYS A 78 3.73 -22.81 4.19
C CYS A 78 2.21 -22.95 4.41
N GLU A 79 1.82 -23.22 5.65
CA GLU A 79 0.42 -23.24 6.09
C GLU A 79 0.26 -22.27 7.26
N ILE A 80 -0.72 -21.36 7.16
CA ILE A 80 -1.05 -20.40 8.22
C ILE A 80 -2.44 -20.76 8.77
N ASN A 81 -2.49 -21.13 10.04
CA ASN A 81 -3.72 -21.44 10.76
C ASN A 81 -4.01 -20.37 11.81
N LEU A 82 -5.18 -19.74 11.72
CA LEU A 82 -5.70 -18.83 12.75
C LEU A 82 -6.86 -19.48 13.52
N LYS A 83 -6.78 -19.50 14.85
CA LYS A 83 -7.89 -19.91 15.72
C LYS A 83 -7.98 -18.97 16.92
N THR A 84 -9.03 -18.16 16.97
CA THR A 84 -9.24 -17.12 18.00
C THR A 84 -8.04 -16.15 18.06
N ASN A 85 -7.27 -16.17 19.14
CA ASN A 85 -6.06 -15.39 19.36
C ASN A 85 -4.75 -16.15 19.10
N LEU A 86 -4.81 -17.38 18.56
CA LEU A 86 -3.64 -18.17 18.18
C LEU A 86 -3.40 -18.12 16.68
N CYS A 87 -2.17 -17.78 16.30
CA CYS A 87 -1.66 -17.89 14.94
C CYS A 87 -0.55 -18.94 14.92
N ALA A 88 -0.74 -20.02 14.16
CA ALA A 88 0.25 -21.06 13.94
C ALA A 88 0.73 -20.99 12.48
N ILE A 89 2.05 -20.96 12.30
CA ILE A 89 2.71 -20.88 10.99
C ILE A 89 3.59 -22.12 10.84
N ASN A 90 3.19 -23.05 9.97
CA ASN A 90 3.94 -24.26 9.66
C ASN A 90 4.73 -24.03 8.37
N ILE A 91 6.06 -24.23 8.43
CA ILE A 91 6.95 -24.03 7.27
C ILE A 91 7.70 -25.32 7.02
N ILE A 92 7.55 -25.89 5.82
CA ILE A 92 8.34 -27.02 5.38
C ILE A 92 9.55 -26.47 4.64
N LYS A 93 10.74 -26.65 5.20
CA LYS A 93 11.99 -26.24 4.57
C LYS A 93 12.33 -27.21 3.44
N SER A 94 12.53 -26.67 2.24
CA SER A 94 13.01 -27.35 1.03
C SER A 94 14.46 -27.81 1.18
#